data_AF-A0A761PJH3-F1
#
_entry.id   AF-A0A761PJH3-F1
#
_cell.length_a   1.000
_cell.length_b   1.000
_cell.length_c   1.000
_cell.angle_alpha   90.00
_cell.angle_beta   90.00
_cell.angle_gamma   90.00
#
_symmetry.space_group_name_H-M   'P 1'
#
loop_
_entity.id
_entity.type
_entity.pdbx_description
1 polymer ?
#
loop_
_entity_poly.entity_id
_entity_poly.type
_entity_poly.pdbx_seq_one_letter_code
_entity_poly.pdbx_strand_id
1 'polypeptide(L)'
;MPCLKRNSGLFIVVWLLTGCGGHFFSSAVPDAMVQTRLQEKMEKPVQSGRPETANLVVAPESGGNIPARVSVRKAEEMDGCERELKALRRLDARRYAMRKAQFDRLMSGAAVYADLRTEVGGGTRTAVDAMYRFRSIKLCTNISQDVLNALSRQEADGASDRRN
;
A
#
# COMPACT_ATOMS: atom_id res chain seq x y z
N MET A 1 -38.26 -37.33 -37.51
CA MET A 1 -37.93 -37.42 -38.96
C MET A 1 -37.81 -35.98 -39.50
N PRO A 2 -36.86 -35.70 -40.41
CA PRO A 2 -35.66 -34.88 -40.18
C PRO A 2 -35.77 -33.46 -40.79
N CYS A 3 -34.88 -32.52 -40.46
CA CYS A 3 -33.78 -32.18 -41.35
C CYS A 3 -32.59 -31.53 -40.63
N LEU A 4 -31.48 -32.24 -40.75
CA LEU A 4 -30.08 -31.88 -40.60
C LEU A 4 -29.73 -30.71 -41.54
N LYS A 5 -29.06 -29.65 -41.05
CA LYS A 5 -28.25 -28.80 -41.93
C LYS A 5 -26.82 -28.72 -41.43
N ARG A 6 -25.96 -29.20 -42.33
CA ARG A 6 -24.53 -29.41 -42.29
C ARG A 6 -23.84 -28.19 -42.92
N ASN A 7 -22.85 -27.62 -42.24
CA ASN A 7 -21.73 -26.90 -42.85
C ASN A 7 -20.66 -26.72 -41.74
N SER A 8 -19.48 -27.37 -41.72
CA SER A 8 -18.43 -27.66 -42.71
C SER A 8 -17.41 -26.52 -42.88
N GLY A 9 -16.15 -26.84 -42.53
CA GLY A 9 -14.95 -25.98 -42.46
C GLY A 9 -14.55 -25.75 -41.00
N LEU A 10 -13.68 -26.54 -40.34
CA LEU A 10 -12.35 -27.03 -40.71
C LEU A 10 -11.42 -25.92 -41.25
N PHE A 11 -10.92 -25.07 -40.34
CA PHE A 11 -9.57 -24.54 -40.45
C PHE A 11 -8.84 -24.82 -39.14
N ILE A 12 -8.18 -25.97 -39.15
CA ILE A 12 -7.07 -26.30 -38.27
C ILE A 12 -5.94 -25.33 -38.65
N VAL A 13 -5.61 -24.38 -37.78
CA VAL A 13 -4.26 -23.80 -37.74
C VAL A 13 -3.75 -23.90 -36.32
N VAL A 14 -3.10 -25.04 -36.12
CA VAL A 14 -2.18 -25.35 -35.04
C VAL A 14 -1.03 -24.32 -35.10
N TRP A 15 -1.01 -23.37 -34.17
CA TRP A 15 0.20 -22.62 -33.85
C TRP A 15 0.98 -23.41 -32.79
N LEU A 16 1.75 -24.40 -33.25
CA LEU A 16 2.80 -25.02 -32.45
C LEU A 16 4.13 -24.32 -32.73
N LEU A 17 4.79 -23.90 -31.65
CA LEU A 17 6.24 -23.93 -31.43
C LEU A 17 7.16 -23.07 -32.32
N THR A 18 7.33 -21.82 -31.90
CA THR A 18 8.56 -21.02 -32.07
C THR A 18 8.53 -19.99 -30.93
N GLY A 19 9.51 -19.75 -30.07
CA GLY A 19 10.89 -20.18 -29.86
C GLY A 19 11.42 -19.23 -28.75
N CYS A 20 12.29 -19.72 -27.87
CA CYS A 20 13.00 -18.86 -26.90
C CYS A 20 13.85 -17.82 -27.64
N GLY A 21 13.74 -16.55 -27.25
CA GLY A 21 14.60 -15.48 -27.73
C GLY A 21 14.44 -14.25 -26.85
N GLY A 22 15.29 -14.11 -25.84
CA GLY A 22 15.39 -12.90 -25.05
C GLY A 22 15.92 -11.75 -25.90
N HIS A 23 15.15 -10.67 -26.02
CA HIS A 23 15.63 -9.39 -26.50
C HIS A 23 15.65 -8.41 -25.31
N PHE A 24 16.80 -8.38 -24.65
CA PHE A 24 17.25 -7.27 -23.83
C PHE A 24 17.41 -6.06 -24.77
N PHE A 25 16.52 -5.06 -24.67
CA PHE A 25 16.79 -3.75 -25.25
C PHE A 25 17.81 -3.03 -24.38
N SER A 26 19.08 -3.20 -24.77
CA SER A 26 20.21 -2.39 -24.32
C SER A 26 20.24 -1.11 -25.14
N SER A 27 19.83 0.01 -24.55
CA SER A 27 20.10 1.33 -25.11
C SER A 27 21.44 1.82 -24.59
N ALA A 28 22.39 1.93 -25.50
CA ALA A 28 23.69 2.53 -25.31
C ALA A 28 23.56 4.00 -24.85
N VAL A 29 24.18 4.33 -23.72
CA VAL A 29 24.46 5.70 -23.29
C VAL A 29 25.91 5.98 -23.67
N PRO A 30 26.23 7.09 -24.35
CA PRO A 30 27.59 7.38 -24.82
C PRO A 30 28.55 7.65 -23.65
N ASP A 31 29.67 6.94 -23.68
CA ASP A 31 30.90 7.17 -22.91
C ASP A 31 31.53 8.51 -23.30
N ALA A 32 31.28 9.55 -22.50
CA ALA A 32 32.15 10.72 -22.39
C ALA A 32 31.70 11.55 -21.19
N MET A 33 32.32 11.32 -20.03
CA MET A 33 32.63 12.32 -18.97
C MET A 33 33.03 11.59 -17.68
N VAL A 34 34.16 10.87 -17.73
CA VAL A 34 35.03 10.59 -16.58
C VAL A 34 36.35 11.25 -16.98
N GLN A 35 36.88 12.27 -16.30
CA GLN A 35 37.59 12.13 -15.04
C GLN A 35 38.02 13.53 -14.53
N THR A 36 38.58 13.54 -13.31
CA THR A 36 39.30 14.61 -12.58
C THR A 36 38.37 15.41 -11.66
N ARG A 37 38.37 15.23 -10.33
CA ARG A 37 39.53 15.24 -9.44
C ARG A 37 39.34 14.32 -8.22
N LEU A 38 40.29 13.40 -8.02
CA LEU A 38 40.74 13.05 -6.68
C LEU A 38 41.67 14.16 -6.21
N GLN A 39 41.25 14.93 -5.21
CA GLN A 39 42.20 15.45 -4.21
C GLN A 39 41.57 15.27 -2.84
N GLU A 40 41.97 14.15 -2.27
CA GLU A 40 41.99 13.83 -0.86
C GLU A 40 42.74 14.91 -0.08
N LYS A 41 42.14 15.45 0.97
CA LYS A 41 42.89 16.03 2.08
C LYS A 41 42.29 15.51 3.38
N MET A 42 43.10 14.72 4.07
CA MET A 42 42.90 14.26 5.44
C MET A 42 42.53 15.43 6.35
N GLU A 43 41.44 15.30 7.11
CA GLU A 43 41.36 15.89 8.45
C GLU A 43 40.45 15.05 9.35
N LYS A 44 40.85 14.99 10.62
CA LYS A 44 40.57 13.97 11.65
C LYS A 44 39.08 13.77 12.01
N PRO A 45 38.69 12.62 12.61
CA PRO A 45 37.40 12.52 13.28
C PRO A 45 37.41 13.41 14.53
N VAL A 46 36.76 14.56 14.45
CA VAL A 46 36.49 15.43 15.60
C VAL A 46 35.36 14.84 16.43
N GLN A 47 35.66 14.75 17.72
CA GLN A 47 34.83 14.26 18.80
C GLN A 47 33.49 15.01 18.93
N SER A 48 32.46 14.20 19.21
CA SER A 48 31.43 14.39 20.24
C SER A 48 31.42 15.76 20.92
N GLY A 49 30.70 16.72 20.32
CA GLY A 49 30.24 17.94 20.96
C GLY A 49 28.77 17.81 21.34
N ARG A 50 28.50 17.63 22.63
CA ARG A 50 27.21 17.78 23.31
C ARG A 50 26.78 19.25 23.25
N PRO A 51 25.56 19.59 22.76
CA PRO A 51 24.84 20.72 23.31
C PRO A 51 24.00 20.22 24.49
N GLU A 52 24.34 20.75 25.65
CA GLU A 52 23.63 20.58 26.89
C GLU A 52 22.24 21.25 26.81
N THR A 53 21.24 20.54 27.35
CA THR A 53 19.95 21.02 27.85
C THR A 53 18.95 21.64 26.86
N ALA A 54 18.12 20.77 26.28
CA ALA A 54 16.67 20.94 26.30
C ALA A 54 16.02 19.55 26.36
N ASN A 55 15.50 19.19 27.54
CA ASN A 55 14.78 17.93 27.78
C ASN A 55 13.50 17.88 26.92
N LEU A 56 13.53 17.13 25.81
CA LEU A 56 12.37 16.34 25.41
C LEU A 56 12.70 14.88 25.70
N VAL A 57 12.23 14.42 26.86
CA VAL A 57 12.14 13.00 27.17
C VAL A 57 11.12 12.38 26.21
N VAL A 58 11.58 11.87 25.07
CA VAL A 58 10.87 10.81 24.36
C VAL A 58 11.54 9.52 24.81
N ALA A 59 10.91 8.86 25.78
CA ALA A 59 11.34 7.55 26.23
C ALA A 59 11.30 6.57 25.04
N PRO A 60 12.33 5.73 24.83
CA PRO A 60 12.19 4.58 23.96
C PRO A 60 11.23 3.61 24.64
N GLU A 61 10.08 3.33 24.01
CA GLU A 61 9.15 2.34 24.54
C GLU A 61 9.85 0.97 24.58
N SER A 62 10.02 0.54 25.82
CA SER A 62 10.61 -0.69 26.31
C SER A 62 10.24 -1.93 25.49
N GLY A 63 11.25 -2.72 25.15
CA GLY A 63 11.04 -4.13 24.82
C GLY A 63 10.50 -4.88 26.03
N GLY A 64 9.24 -5.32 25.94
CA GLY A 64 8.62 -6.15 26.97
C GLY A 64 7.10 -6.21 26.78
N ASN A 65 6.60 -7.37 26.33
CA ASN A 65 5.18 -7.75 26.22
C ASN A 65 4.19 -6.61 25.92
N ILE A 66 3.84 -6.42 24.65
CA ILE A 66 2.67 -5.64 24.26
C ILE A 66 1.41 -6.41 24.75
N PRO A 67 0.70 -5.98 25.81
CA PRO A 67 -0.49 -6.67 26.26
C PRO A 67 -1.68 -6.19 25.41
N ALA A 68 -2.79 -6.93 25.49
CA ALA A 68 -4.05 -6.77 24.75
C ALA A 68 -4.57 -5.34 24.46
N ARG A 69 -4.08 -4.29 25.14
CA ARG A 69 -4.40 -2.88 24.84
C ARG A 69 -4.07 -2.43 23.42
N VAL A 70 -2.98 -2.91 22.82
CA VAL A 70 -2.63 -2.52 21.43
C VAL A 70 -3.52 -3.21 20.40
N SER A 71 -3.94 -4.45 20.66
CA SER A 71 -4.90 -5.15 19.79
C SER A 71 -6.31 -4.57 19.90
N VAL A 72 -6.74 -4.13 21.09
CA VAL A 72 -8.04 -3.46 21.28
C VAL A 72 -8.09 -2.14 20.53
N ARG A 73 -7.05 -1.28 20.65
CA ARG A 73 -6.97 -0.03 19.89
C ARG A 73 -7.01 -0.25 18.38
N LYS A 74 -6.35 -1.30 17.89
CA LYS A 74 -6.35 -1.65 16.47
C LYS A 74 -7.73 -2.10 15.96
N ALA A 75 -8.51 -2.79 16.80
CA ALA A 75 -9.89 -3.15 16.47
C ALA A 75 -10.78 -1.90 16.42
N GLU A 76 -10.68 -1.02 17.42
CA GLU A 76 -11.44 0.24 17.47
C GLU A 76 -11.13 1.17 16.28
N GLU A 77 -9.86 1.25 15.87
CA GLU A 77 -9.43 2.00 14.67
C GLU A 77 -10.08 1.45 13.38
N MET A 78 -10.23 0.13 13.28
CA MET A 78 -10.80 -0.52 12.11
C MET A 78 -12.32 -0.33 12.02
N ASP A 79 -13.01 -0.33 13.16
CA ASP A 79 -14.43 0.00 13.23
C ASP A 79 -14.71 1.44 12.78
N GLY A 80 -13.83 2.38 13.14
CA GLY A 80 -13.89 3.77 12.66
C GLY A 80 -13.75 3.87 11.14
N CYS A 81 -12.75 3.17 10.60
CA CYS A 81 -12.47 3.09 9.17
C CYS A 81 -13.67 2.53 8.36
N GLU A 82 -14.39 1.53 8.89
CA GLU A 82 -15.59 1.02 8.24
C GLU A 82 -16.75 2.03 8.24
N ARG A 83 -16.91 2.82 9.30
CA ARG A 83 -17.90 3.91 9.34
C ARG A 83 -17.60 4.97 8.29
N GLU A 84 -16.33 5.32 8.11
CA GLU A 84 -15.92 6.26 7.06
C GLU A 84 -16.15 5.70 5.65
N LEU A 85 -15.92 4.40 5.42
CA LEU A 85 -16.30 3.73 4.16
C LEU A 85 -17.81 3.84 3.89
N LYS A 86 -18.65 3.67 4.91
CA LYS A 86 -20.11 3.83 4.79
C LYS A 86 -20.50 5.27 4.45
N ALA A 87 -19.81 6.26 5.02
CA ALA A 87 -19.98 7.67 4.67
C ALA A 87 -19.54 7.93 3.21
N LEU A 88 -18.36 7.44 2.82
CA LEU A 88 -17.81 7.61 1.48
C LEU A 88 -18.73 7.06 0.39
N ARG A 89 -19.48 5.97 0.68
CA ARG A 89 -20.49 5.43 -0.25
C ARG A 89 -21.53 6.45 -0.68
N ARG A 90 -21.90 7.39 0.22
CA ARG A 90 -22.89 8.44 -0.06
C ARG A 90 -22.27 9.65 -0.76
N LEU A 91 -20.98 9.91 -0.54
CA LEU A 91 -20.28 11.09 -1.02
C LEU A 91 -19.62 10.87 -2.39
N ASP A 92 -19.01 9.70 -2.60
CA ASP A 92 -18.26 9.35 -3.80
C ASP A 92 -18.28 7.83 -4.01
N ALA A 93 -19.24 7.36 -4.80
CA ALA A 93 -19.44 5.92 -5.07
C ALA A 93 -18.23 5.27 -5.76
N ARG A 94 -17.49 6.02 -6.58
CA ARG A 94 -16.30 5.52 -7.29
C ARG A 94 -15.15 5.30 -6.32
N ARG A 95 -14.85 6.27 -5.47
CA ARG A 95 -13.80 6.14 -4.43
C ARG A 95 -14.18 5.06 -3.43
N TYR A 96 -15.45 4.98 -3.05
CA TYR A 96 -15.96 3.89 -2.21
C TYR A 96 -15.66 2.51 -2.79
N ALA A 97 -16.02 2.25 -4.06
CA ALA A 97 -15.80 0.94 -4.67
C ALA A 97 -14.32 0.55 -4.66
N MET A 98 -13.44 1.49 -5.00
CA MET A 98 -11.99 1.29 -4.96
C MET A 98 -11.47 0.97 -3.54
N ARG A 99 -11.89 1.76 -2.54
CA ARG A 99 -11.44 1.56 -1.15
C ARG A 99 -12.02 0.31 -0.52
N LYS A 100 -13.27 -0.03 -0.83
CA LYS A 100 -13.92 -1.25 -0.37
C LYS A 100 -13.17 -2.49 -0.87
N ALA A 101 -12.80 -2.52 -2.15
CA ALA A 101 -12.01 -3.63 -2.69
C ALA A 101 -10.62 -3.75 -1.99
N GLN A 102 -9.97 -2.63 -1.68
CA GLN A 102 -8.70 -2.62 -0.93
C GLN A 102 -8.89 -3.12 0.51
N PHE A 103 -9.98 -2.71 1.16
CA PHE A 103 -10.34 -3.13 2.52
C PHE A 103 -10.63 -4.62 2.59
N ASP A 104 -11.49 -5.12 1.70
CA ASP A 104 -11.86 -6.53 1.65
C ASP A 104 -10.61 -7.41 1.42
N ARG A 105 -9.73 -7.01 0.50
CA ARG A 105 -8.46 -7.72 0.24
C ARG A 105 -7.51 -7.69 1.43
N LEU A 106 -7.45 -6.58 2.17
CA LEU A 106 -6.63 -6.48 3.38
C LEU A 106 -7.16 -7.42 4.47
N MET A 107 -8.48 -7.41 4.70
CA MET A 107 -9.12 -8.24 5.71
C MET A 107 -9.01 -9.72 5.38
N SER A 108 -9.24 -10.12 4.12
CA SER A 108 -9.11 -11.52 3.71
C SER A 108 -7.67 -12.03 3.87
N GLY A 109 -6.67 -11.22 3.50
CA GLY A 109 -5.26 -11.58 3.69
C GLY A 109 -4.87 -11.66 5.16
N ALA A 110 -5.39 -10.74 5.99
CA ALA A 110 -5.14 -10.73 7.42
C ALA A 110 -5.76 -11.95 8.12
N ALA A 111 -6.95 -12.40 7.69
CA ALA A 111 -7.60 -13.60 8.20
C ALA A 111 -6.75 -14.86 7.94
N VAL A 112 -6.32 -15.07 6.70
CA VAL A 112 -5.43 -16.20 6.34
C VAL A 112 -4.14 -16.18 7.15
N TYR A 113 -3.55 -14.99 7.35
CA TYR A 113 -2.35 -14.87 8.16
C TYR A 113 -2.63 -15.15 9.65
N ALA A 114 -3.79 -14.77 10.18
CA ALA A 114 -4.15 -15.04 11.57
C ALA A 114 -4.17 -16.54 11.86
N ASP A 115 -4.65 -17.34 10.90
CA ASP A 115 -4.68 -18.81 11.00
C ASP A 115 -3.26 -19.41 11.00
N LEU A 116 -2.37 -18.90 10.15
CA LEU A 116 -0.99 -19.40 10.03
C LEU A 116 -0.02 -18.79 11.05
N ARG A 117 -0.43 -17.76 11.80
CA ARG A 117 0.41 -16.95 12.68
C ARG A 117 1.19 -17.78 13.71
N THR A 118 0.59 -18.87 14.19
CA THR A 118 1.19 -19.78 15.18
C THR A 118 2.17 -20.78 14.57
N GLU A 119 2.09 -21.01 13.26
CA GLU A 119 2.90 -21.97 12.51
C GLU A 119 4.14 -21.33 11.89
N VAL A 120 4.15 -20.00 11.74
CA VAL A 120 5.29 -19.25 11.20
C VAL A 120 6.35 -18.92 12.26
N GLY A 121 7.62 -18.95 11.85
CA GLY A 121 8.75 -18.58 12.72
C GLY A 121 8.68 -17.14 13.24
N GLY A 122 9.25 -16.90 14.43
CA GLY A 122 9.08 -15.64 15.17
C GLY A 122 9.55 -14.37 14.43
N GLY A 123 10.62 -14.47 13.62
CA GLY A 123 11.10 -13.37 12.77
C GLY A 123 10.08 -13.01 11.69
N THR A 124 9.61 -14.01 10.93
CA THR A 124 8.57 -13.84 9.91
C THR A 124 7.28 -13.30 10.51
N ARG A 125 6.87 -13.82 11.67
CA ARG A 125 5.69 -13.35 12.40
C ARG A 125 5.78 -11.86 12.71
N THR A 126 6.88 -11.43 13.32
CA THR A 126 7.09 -10.02 13.68
C THR A 126 7.07 -9.10 12.45
N ALA A 127 7.70 -9.53 11.35
CA ALA A 127 7.72 -8.75 10.12
C ALA A 127 6.32 -8.61 9.49
N VAL A 128 5.57 -9.72 9.40
CA VAL A 128 4.22 -9.73 8.80
C VAL A 128 3.22 -8.98 9.68
N ASP A 129 3.37 -9.03 11.01
CA ASP A 129 2.58 -8.24 11.95
C ASP A 129 2.74 -6.74 11.72
N ALA A 130 3.99 -6.29 11.62
CA ALA A 130 4.32 -4.90 11.36
C ALA A 130 3.77 -4.47 9.99
N MET A 131 3.92 -5.32 8.96
CA MET A 131 3.37 -5.07 7.63
C MET A 131 1.84 -4.89 7.67
N TYR A 132 1.09 -5.78 8.31
CA TYR A 132 -0.37 -5.67 8.37
C TYR A 132 -0.83 -4.48 9.21
N ARG A 133 -0.11 -4.13 10.29
CA ARG A 133 -0.37 -2.92 11.07
C ARG A 133 -0.18 -1.67 10.22
N PHE A 134 0.91 -1.57 9.47
CA PHE A 134 1.15 -0.43 8.60
C PHE A 134 0.08 -0.33 7.49
N ARG A 135 -0.23 -1.45 6.83
CA ARG A 135 -1.24 -1.48 5.76
C ARG A 135 -2.62 -1.07 6.24
N SER A 136 -3.02 -1.50 7.43
CA SER A 136 -4.31 -1.13 8.01
C SER A 136 -4.39 0.37 8.30
N ILE A 137 -3.37 0.92 8.96
CA ILE A 137 -3.30 2.37 9.24
C ILE A 137 -3.33 3.17 7.92
N LYS A 138 -2.47 2.81 6.96
CA LYS A 138 -2.39 3.49 5.67
C LYS A 138 -3.73 3.48 4.93
N LEU A 139 -4.41 2.34 4.89
CA LEU A 139 -5.69 2.24 4.20
C LEU A 139 -6.74 3.13 4.85
N CYS A 140 -6.82 3.13 6.18
CA CYS A 140 -7.79 3.94 6.90
C CYS A 140 -7.53 5.43 6.74
N THR A 141 -6.27 5.88 6.82
CA THR A 141 -5.93 7.28 6.50
C THR A 141 -6.34 7.67 5.08
N ASN A 142 -6.15 6.79 4.09
CA ASN A 142 -6.59 7.07 2.72
C ASN A 142 -8.12 7.17 2.59
N ILE A 143 -8.87 6.37 3.34
CA ILE A 143 -10.34 6.44 3.39
C ILE A 143 -10.76 7.77 4.02
N SER A 144 -10.19 8.15 5.16
CA SER A 144 -10.48 9.43 5.83
C SER A 144 -10.20 10.61 4.91
N GLN A 145 -9.07 10.58 4.19
CA GLN A 145 -8.73 11.60 3.20
C GLN A 145 -9.74 11.66 2.05
N ASP A 146 -10.16 10.52 1.50
CA ASP A 146 -11.15 10.50 0.43
C ASP A 146 -12.51 11.06 0.91
N VAL A 147 -12.92 10.78 2.16
CA VAL A 147 -14.11 11.37 2.78
C VAL A 147 -13.98 12.89 2.92
N LEU A 148 -12.89 13.36 3.52
CA LEU A 148 -12.65 14.80 3.71
C LEU A 148 -12.62 15.54 2.37
N ASN A 149 -11.96 14.97 1.37
CA ASN A 149 -11.89 15.54 0.02
C ASN A 149 -13.26 15.55 -0.68
N ALA A 150 -14.13 14.58 -0.42
CA ALA A 150 -15.47 14.56 -1.00
C ALA A 150 -16.37 15.61 -0.34
N LEU A 151 -16.28 15.78 0.99
CA LEU A 151 -17.00 16.80 1.74
C LEU A 151 -16.58 18.22 1.31
N SER A 152 -15.29 18.49 1.14
CA SER A 152 -14.81 19.81 0.72
C SER A 152 -15.28 20.21 -0.68
N ARG A 153 -15.47 19.24 -1.59
CA ARG A 153 -16.06 19.49 -2.91
C ARG A 153 -17.54 19.85 -2.81
N GLN A 154 -18.30 19.20 -1.93
CA GLN A 154 -19.72 19.54 -1.73
C GLN A 154 -19.93 20.96 -1.22
N GLU A 155 -19.04 21.43 -0.33
CA GLU A 155 -19.06 22.82 0.14
C GLU A 155 -18.79 23.81 -0.98
N ALA A 156 -17.87 23.49 -1.90
CA ALA A 156 -17.57 24.32 -3.06
C ALA A 156 -18.73 24.38 -4.07
N ASP A 157 -19.38 23.24 -4.33
CA ASP A 157 -20.50 23.17 -5.27
C ASP A 157 -21.74 23.91 -4.73
N GLY A 158 -22.03 23.77 -3.44
CA GLY A 158 -23.13 24.49 -2.78
C GLY A 158 -22.89 26.01 -2.65
N ALA A 159 -21.63 26.47 -2.68
CA ALA A 159 -21.30 27.89 -2.68
C ALA A 159 -21.53 28.57 -4.05
N SER A 160 -21.41 27.82 -5.16
CA SER A 160 -21.75 28.32 -6.50
C SER A 160 -23.25 28.53 -6.68
N ASP A 161 -24.08 27.64 -6.12
CA ASP A 161 -25.54 27.68 -6.27
C ASP A 161 -26.18 28.90 -5.57
N ARG A 162 -25.59 29.40 -4.47
CA ARG A 162 -26.09 30.60 -3.77
C ARG A 162 -25.79 31.94 -4.46
N ARG A 163 -25.03 31.95 -5.56
CA ARG A 163 -24.64 33.19 -6.26
C ARG A 163 -25.49 33.46 -7.51
N ASN A 164 -26.40 32.56 -7.88
CA ASN A 164 -27.32 32.71 -9.00
C ASN A 164 -28.78 32.84 -8.54
#